data_AF-A0A7X7FSC0-F1
#
_entry.id   AF-A0A7X7FSC0-F1
#
_cell.length_a   1.000
_cell.length_b   1.000
_cell.length_c   1.000
_cell.angle_alpha   90.00
_cell.angle_beta   90.00
_cell.angle_gamma   90.00
#
_symmetry.space_group_name_H-M   'P 1'
#
loop_
_entity.id
_entity.type
_entity.pdbx_description
1 polymer ?
#
loop_
_entity_poly.entity_id
_entity_poly.type
_entity_poly.pdbx_seq_one_letter_code
_entity_poly.pdbx_strand_id
1 'polypeptide(L)'
;PVGQYPGELRVTVYDAMLNEDSFYRNVTLQPIPLNPWVCANKDALYQEAFVGDPIAEDNVEIWNCGGAGGDLNYDVTANVSWIHIVPPDGTSVQGPPTTNVHVVSYDLLPPGTHTGTITITGSHNVKTIEVTVVIGTVKPDLDMDGDVDEADFGLFQRCFTGAVQVSGGCTAADFDGDMFVTHTADLPVFKNCLSGAGVYPDRDCD
;
A
#
# COMPACT_ATOMS: atom_id res chain seq x y z
N PRO A 1 -17.47 31.01 8.90
CA PRO A 1 -17.87 30.59 7.53
C PRO A 1 -17.06 29.37 7.08
N VAL A 2 -17.66 28.47 6.30
CA VAL A 2 -16.96 27.38 5.63
C VAL A 2 -16.35 27.93 4.35
N GLY A 3 -15.04 27.78 4.12
CA GLY A 3 -14.34 28.29 2.95
C GLY A 3 -12.83 28.26 3.10
N GLN A 4 -12.07 28.15 2.01
CA GLN A 4 -10.63 28.39 2.03
C GLN A 4 -10.38 29.88 2.20
N TYR A 5 -9.61 30.26 3.23
CA TYR A 5 -9.16 31.63 3.39
C TYR A 5 -7.70 31.70 2.89
N PRO A 6 -7.47 32.13 1.64
CA PRO A 6 -6.13 32.45 1.20
C PRO A 6 -5.64 33.62 2.05
N GLY A 7 -4.63 33.35 2.87
CA GLY A 7 -3.85 34.32 3.59
C GLY A 7 -2.47 34.43 2.96
N GLU A 8 -1.87 35.60 3.06
CA GLU A 8 -0.50 35.81 2.62
C GLU A 8 0.35 36.06 3.86
N LEU A 9 1.35 35.19 4.09
CA LEU A 9 2.35 35.44 5.12
C LEU A 9 3.48 36.24 4.47
N ARG A 10 3.54 37.53 4.79
CA ARG A 10 4.58 38.45 4.33
C ARG A 10 5.66 38.59 5.40
N VAL A 11 6.91 38.36 5.01
CA VAL A 11 8.08 38.72 5.81
C VAL A 11 8.81 39.85 5.07
N THR A 12 8.90 41.02 5.70
CA THR A 12 9.64 42.17 5.17
C THR A 12 10.92 42.37 5.96
N VAL A 13 12.04 42.50 5.26
CA VAL A 13 13.33 42.88 5.85
C VAL A 13 13.71 44.26 5.37
N TYR A 14 14.33 45.03 6.27
CA TYR A 14 14.84 46.37 5.97
C TYR A 14 16.36 46.36 6.11
N ASP A 15 17.05 47.01 5.17
CA ASP A 15 18.48 47.28 5.34
C ASP A 15 18.71 48.53 6.23
N ALA A 16 19.98 48.83 6.51
CA ALA A 16 20.36 49.98 7.34
C ALA A 16 20.01 51.35 6.70
N MET A 17 19.63 51.37 5.42
CA MET A 17 19.18 52.56 4.68
C MET A 17 17.64 52.60 4.52
N LEU A 18 16.91 51.70 5.19
CA LEU A 18 15.46 51.54 5.13
C LEU A 18 14.92 51.06 3.77
N ASN A 19 15.77 50.48 2.92
CA ASN A 19 15.27 49.77 1.74
C ASN A 19 14.61 48.47 2.18
N GLU A 20 13.44 48.16 1.60
CA GLU A 20 12.69 46.95 1.94
C GLU A 20 12.81 45.86 0.87
N ASP A 21 12.88 44.62 1.32
CA ASP A 21 12.65 43.43 0.50
C ASP A 21 11.61 42.54 1.20
N SER A 22 10.80 41.80 0.43
CA SER A 22 9.69 41.01 0.97
C SER A 22 9.60 39.63 0.35
N PHE A 23 9.42 38.63 1.20
CA PHE A 23 9.07 37.27 0.82
C PHE A 23 7.61 36.97 1.19
N TYR A 24 6.90 36.28 0.28
CA TYR A 24 5.49 35.94 0.43
C TYR A 24 5.28 34.44 0.37
N ARG A 25 4.42 33.92 1.25
CA ARG A 25 3.95 32.53 1.19
C ARG A 25 2.44 32.49 1.27
N ASN A 26 1.81 31.86 0.29
CA ASN A 26 0.39 31.57 0.32
C ASN A 26 0.10 30.55 1.43
N VAL A 27 -0.83 30.88 2.31
CA VAL A 27 -1.36 30.02 3.37
C VAL A 27 -2.84 29.85 3.10
N THR A 28 -3.35 28.63 3.23
CA THR A 28 -4.79 28.39 3.16
C THR A 28 -5.26 27.94 4.54
N LEU A 29 -6.15 28.70 5.16
CA LEU A 29 -6.82 28.26 6.37
C LEU A 29 -8.08 27.49 5.97
N GLN A 30 -8.20 26.24 6.42
CA GLN A 30 -9.46 25.52 6.38
C GLN A 30 -10.17 25.65 7.73
N PRO A 31 -11.46 26.05 7.74
CA PRO A 31 -12.22 26.13 8.98
C PRO A 31 -12.40 24.72 9.53
N ILE A 32 -12.11 24.57 10.81
CA ILE A 32 -12.31 23.32 11.55
C ILE A 32 -13.81 22.99 11.52
N PRO A 33 -14.20 21.74 11.16
CA PRO A 33 -15.59 21.32 11.23
C PRO A 33 -16.15 21.56 12.64
N LEU A 34 -17.34 22.16 12.74
CA LEU A 34 -17.93 22.43 14.06
C LEU A 34 -18.38 21.15 14.77
N ASN A 35 -18.74 20.11 14.01
CA ASN A 35 -19.18 18.81 14.51
C ASN A 35 -18.01 17.83 14.65
N PRO A 36 -18.15 16.70 15.39
CA PRO A 36 -17.12 15.67 15.44
C PRO A 36 -16.80 15.17 14.04
N TRP A 37 -15.51 15.15 13.70
CA TRP A 37 -15.03 14.83 12.36
C TRP A 37 -13.89 13.83 12.43
N VAL A 38 -14.05 12.71 11.74
CA VAL A 38 -13.02 11.67 11.64
C VAL A 38 -11.85 12.20 10.83
N CYS A 39 -10.67 12.19 11.45
CA CYS A 39 -9.38 12.30 10.79
C CYS A 39 -8.55 11.05 11.07
N ALA A 40 -7.66 10.72 10.11
CA ALA A 40 -6.70 9.64 10.23
C ALA A 40 -5.32 10.12 9.76
N ASN A 41 -4.26 9.47 10.23
CA ASN A 41 -2.88 9.83 9.88
C ASN A 41 -2.49 9.37 8.47
N LYS A 42 -3.28 8.47 7.88
CA LYS A 42 -3.00 7.83 6.59
C LYS A 42 -4.24 7.88 5.69
N ASP A 43 -3.98 8.06 4.40
CA ASP A 43 -4.97 7.98 3.32
C ASP A 43 -4.81 6.70 2.49
N ALA A 44 -3.65 6.05 2.60
CA ALA A 44 -3.37 4.78 1.96
C ALA A 44 -2.36 3.94 2.79
N LEU A 45 -2.45 2.62 2.66
CA LEU A 45 -1.51 1.63 3.15
C LEU A 45 -0.93 0.83 1.97
N TYR A 46 0.35 0.51 2.05
CA TYR A 46 1.05 -0.29 1.05
C TYR A 46 1.91 -1.34 1.74
N GLN A 47 1.78 -2.59 1.32
CA GLN A 47 2.59 -3.69 1.81
C GLN A 47 3.15 -4.52 0.65
N GLU A 48 4.36 -5.04 0.85
CA GLU A 48 4.98 -6.03 -0.02
C GLU A 48 5.42 -7.22 0.82
N ALA A 49 5.13 -8.43 0.34
CA ALA A 49 5.60 -9.66 0.95
C ALA A 49 5.88 -10.70 -0.14
N PHE A 50 6.62 -11.75 0.23
CA PHE A 50 6.81 -12.91 -0.62
C PHE A 50 5.72 -13.94 -0.30
N VAL A 51 5.33 -14.74 -1.28
CA VAL A 51 4.27 -15.74 -1.13
C VAL A 51 4.55 -16.68 0.05
N GLY A 52 3.53 -16.89 0.90
CA GLY A 52 3.64 -17.71 2.10
C GLY A 52 4.24 -17.02 3.33
N ASP A 53 4.85 -15.84 3.19
CA ASP A 53 5.40 -15.11 4.32
C ASP A 53 4.36 -14.23 5.05
N PRO A 54 4.53 -14.00 6.36
CA PRO A 54 3.72 -13.03 7.08
C PRO A 54 3.85 -11.63 6.46
N ILE A 55 2.70 -11.01 6.18
CA ILE A 55 2.64 -9.61 5.74
C ILE A 55 2.75 -8.71 6.97
N ALA A 56 3.59 -7.68 6.90
CA ALA A 56 3.80 -6.77 8.02
C ALA A 56 2.50 -6.04 8.39
N GLU A 57 2.19 -6.01 9.68
CA GLU A 57 1.08 -5.23 10.21
C GLU A 57 1.35 -3.72 10.09
N ASP A 58 0.29 -2.93 10.08
CA ASP A 58 0.39 -1.48 10.10
C ASP A 58 -0.47 -0.85 11.22
N ASN A 59 -0.15 0.38 11.59
CA ASN A 59 -0.93 1.16 12.53
C ASN A 59 -1.57 2.36 11.83
N VAL A 60 -2.85 2.57 12.13
CA VAL A 60 -3.62 3.76 11.76
C VAL A 60 -4.00 4.49 13.04
N GLU A 61 -3.71 5.78 13.07
CA GLU A 61 -4.13 6.68 14.14
C GLU A 61 -5.40 7.41 13.72
N ILE A 62 -6.43 7.34 14.54
CA ILE A 62 -7.75 7.97 14.30
C ILE A 62 -8.04 8.95 15.43
N TRP A 63 -8.44 10.18 15.07
CA TRP A 63 -8.80 11.20 16.05
C TRP A 63 -9.93 12.10 15.56
N ASN A 64 -10.59 12.75 16.51
CA ASN A 64 -11.54 13.81 16.25
C ASN A 64 -10.80 15.11 15.92
N CYS A 65 -10.87 15.54 14.68
CA CYS A 65 -10.33 16.82 14.24
C CYS A 65 -11.40 17.92 14.10
N GLY A 66 -12.63 17.66 14.55
CA GLY A 66 -13.70 18.64 14.69
C GLY A 66 -13.55 19.48 15.95
N GLY A 67 -14.08 20.70 15.98
CA GLY A 67 -13.71 21.73 16.96
C GLY A 67 -14.71 22.02 18.10
N ALA A 68 -16.00 21.67 17.98
CA ALA A 68 -17.01 22.10 18.98
C ALA A 68 -18.16 21.11 19.27
N GLY A 69 -18.21 19.96 18.59
CA GLY A 69 -19.40 19.11 18.57
C GLY A 69 -19.39 17.91 19.52
N GLY A 70 -18.46 17.88 20.47
CA GLY A 70 -18.31 16.77 21.44
C GLY A 70 -17.40 15.65 20.95
N ASP A 71 -17.45 14.53 21.66
CA ASP A 71 -16.65 13.34 21.39
C ASP A 71 -17.08 12.64 20.09
N LEU A 72 -16.12 12.02 19.41
CA LEU A 72 -16.34 11.26 18.18
C LEU A 72 -16.44 9.77 18.52
N ASN A 73 -17.62 9.18 18.32
CA ASN A 73 -17.77 7.72 18.20
C ASN A 73 -17.68 7.35 16.71
N TYR A 74 -17.01 6.24 16.42
CA TYR A 74 -16.85 5.74 15.06
C TYR A 74 -16.69 4.22 15.02
N ASP A 75 -17.04 3.66 13.87
CA ASP A 75 -16.82 2.25 13.50
C ASP A 75 -15.79 2.17 12.37
N VAL A 76 -15.02 1.09 12.32
CA VAL A 76 -13.99 0.79 11.33
C VAL A 76 -14.27 -0.57 10.68
N THR A 77 -14.39 -0.58 9.36
CA THR A 77 -14.69 -1.80 8.59
C THR A 77 -13.81 -1.90 7.35
N ALA A 78 -13.46 -3.11 6.93
CA ALA A 78 -12.88 -3.36 5.61
C ALA A 78 -13.94 -3.89 4.64
N ASN A 79 -13.80 -3.59 3.36
CA ASN A 79 -14.67 -4.14 2.30
C ASN A 79 -14.28 -5.56 1.84
N VAL A 80 -13.16 -6.08 2.35
CA VAL A 80 -12.58 -7.38 2.01
C VAL A 80 -12.25 -8.13 3.30
N SER A 81 -12.35 -9.47 3.27
CA SER A 81 -12.17 -10.31 4.46
C SER A 81 -10.72 -10.55 4.86
N TRP A 82 -9.78 -10.31 3.96
CA TRP A 82 -8.35 -10.54 4.21
C TRP A 82 -7.67 -9.37 4.95
N ILE A 83 -8.38 -8.27 5.19
CA ILE A 83 -7.92 -7.16 6.03
C ILE A 83 -8.64 -7.23 7.37
N HIS A 84 -7.88 -7.25 8.46
CA HIS A 84 -8.41 -7.21 9.82
C HIS A 84 -7.98 -5.91 10.49
N ILE A 85 -8.90 -5.26 11.22
CA ILE A 85 -8.60 -4.03 11.96
C ILE A 85 -9.06 -4.19 13.41
N VAL A 86 -8.16 -3.93 14.35
CA VAL A 86 -8.42 -4.06 15.78
C VAL A 86 -7.93 -2.82 16.55
N PRO A 87 -8.77 -2.18 17.39
CA PRO A 87 -10.20 -2.47 17.58
C PRO A 87 -11.05 -2.08 16.35
N PRO A 88 -12.27 -2.63 16.17
CA PRO A 88 -13.14 -2.30 15.03
C PRO A 88 -13.97 -1.03 15.26
N ASP A 89 -13.83 -0.37 16.41
CA ASP A 89 -14.56 0.83 16.77
C ASP A 89 -13.74 1.64 17.79
N GLY A 90 -14.18 2.87 18.05
CA GLY A 90 -13.57 3.67 19.09
C GLY A 90 -14.30 4.97 19.41
N THR A 91 -13.87 5.58 20.51
CA THR A 91 -14.27 6.92 20.92
C THR A 91 -13.04 7.82 21.02
N SER A 92 -13.01 8.92 20.28
CA SER A 92 -12.01 9.98 20.41
C SER A 92 -12.64 11.17 21.13
N VAL A 93 -12.18 11.44 22.35
CA VAL A 93 -12.72 12.50 23.21
C VAL A 93 -12.00 13.83 22.95
N GLN A 94 -12.67 14.96 23.18
CA GLN A 94 -12.06 16.30 22.96
C GLN A 94 -11.39 16.89 24.22
N GLY A 95 -11.71 16.39 25.40
CA GLY A 95 -11.26 16.97 26.67
C GLY A 95 -10.74 15.92 27.64
N PRO A 96 -9.42 15.65 27.70
CA PRO A 96 -8.37 16.06 26.76
C PRO A 96 -8.45 15.32 25.41
N PRO A 97 -7.91 15.85 24.31
CA PRO A 97 -7.94 15.18 23.02
C PRO A 97 -7.29 13.79 23.05
N THR A 98 -7.98 12.77 22.54
CA THR A 98 -7.40 11.43 22.38
C THR A 98 -7.21 11.04 20.92
N THR A 99 -6.11 10.35 20.66
CA THR A 99 -5.83 9.64 19.41
C THR A 99 -5.88 8.14 19.70
N ASN A 100 -6.66 7.42 18.92
CA ASN A 100 -6.80 5.97 19.04
C ASN A 100 -5.95 5.29 17.98
N VAL A 101 -5.24 4.24 18.37
CA VAL A 101 -4.42 3.43 17.48
C VAL A 101 -5.18 2.17 17.12
N HIS A 102 -5.26 1.89 15.83
CA HIS A 102 -5.84 0.68 15.27
C HIS A 102 -4.74 -0.10 14.54
N VAL A 103 -4.59 -1.37 14.89
CA VAL A 103 -3.68 -2.29 14.20
C VAL A 103 -4.43 -2.87 13.00
N VAL A 104 -3.80 -2.80 11.84
CA VAL A 104 -4.26 -3.38 10.58
C VAL A 104 -3.37 -4.57 10.27
N SER A 105 -3.95 -5.75 10.16
CA SER A 105 -3.25 -6.99 9.80
C SER A 105 -3.90 -7.66 8.59
N TYR A 106 -3.20 -8.62 8.01
CA TYR A 106 -3.55 -9.21 6.72
C TYR A 106 -3.47 -10.74 6.79
N ASP A 107 -4.41 -11.42 6.14
CA ASP A 107 -4.29 -12.86 5.89
C ASP A 107 -3.16 -13.15 4.89
N LEU A 108 -2.68 -14.39 4.83
CA LEU A 108 -1.81 -14.82 3.73
C LEU A 108 -2.59 -14.77 2.40
N LEU A 109 -1.94 -14.25 1.37
CA LEU A 109 -2.53 -14.00 0.06
C LEU A 109 -1.73 -14.71 -1.04
N PRO A 110 -2.38 -15.13 -2.14
CA PRO A 110 -1.69 -15.68 -3.30
C PRO A 110 -0.88 -14.58 -4.03
N PRO A 111 0.04 -14.94 -4.94
CA PRO A 111 0.79 -13.97 -5.73
C PRO A 111 -0.11 -12.95 -6.44
N GLY A 112 0.44 -11.76 -6.62
CA GLY A 112 -0.20 -10.65 -7.33
C GLY A 112 -0.61 -9.49 -6.42
N THR A 113 -1.37 -8.56 -7.01
CA THR A 113 -1.78 -7.31 -6.36
C THR A 113 -3.20 -7.42 -5.84
N HIS A 114 -3.36 -7.23 -4.53
CA HIS A 114 -4.64 -7.24 -3.82
C HIS A 114 -4.97 -5.83 -3.36
N THR A 115 -6.21 -5.40 -3.60
CA THR A 115 -6.68 -4.07 -3.20
C THR A 115 -7.91 -4.16 -2.32
N GLY A 116 -7.99 -3.27 -1.34
CA GLY A 116 -9.09 -3.15 -0.41
C GLY A 116 -9.23 -1.72 0.09
N THR A 117 -10.31 -1.45 0.80
CA THR A 117 -10.60 -0.13 1.37
C THR A 117 -11.06 -0.30 2.80
N ILE A 118 -10.39 0.41 3.70
CA ILE A 118 -10.82 0.57 5.10
C ILE A 118 -11.71 1.81 5.17
N THR A 119 -12.90 1.64 5.75
CA THR A 119 -13.90 2.70 5.91
C THR A 119 -14.07 2.99 7.40
N ILE A 120 -13.84 4.25 7.77
CA ILE A 120 -14.04 4.77 9.12
C ILE A 120 -15.30 5.64 9.08
N THR A 121 -16.34 5.20 9.77
CA THR A 121 -17.64 5.86 9.77
C THR A 121 -17.82 6.61 11.08
N GLY A 122 -17.81 7.94 11.01
CA GLY A 122 -18.20 8.81 12.11
C GLY A 122 -19.62 9.34 11.95
N SER A 123 -20.09 10.08 12.95
CA SER A 123 -21.44 10.65 12.96
C SER A 123 -21.72 11.68 11.86
N HIS A 124 -20.69 12.34 11.31
CA HIS A 124 -20.85 13.45 10.36
C HIS A 124 -20.04 13.31 9.08
N ASN A 125 -19.06 12.41 9.05
CA ASN A 125 -18.28 12.12 7.86
C ASN A 125 -17.83 10.66 7.85
N VAL A 126 -17.43 10.26 6.67
CA VAL A 126 -16.74 8.99 6.43
C VAL A 126 -15.34 9.32 5.94
N LYS A 127 -14.35 8.59 6.43
CA LYS A 127 -12.97 8.63 5.93
C LYS A 127 -12.63 7.25 5.39
N THR A 128 -12.03 7.21 4.20
CA THR A 128 -11.53 5.97 3.61
C THR A 128 -10.00 5.98 3.60
N ILE A 129 -9.43 4.78 3.68
CA ILE A 129 -8.01 4.50 3.53
C ILE A 129 -7.89 3.39 2.50
N GLU A 130 -7.21 3.66 1.40
CA GLU A 130 -6.96 2.64 0.37
C GLU A 130 -5.85 1.69 0.82
N VAL A 131 -5.97 0.42 0.52
CA VAL A 131 -4.99 -0.60 0.91
C VAL A 131 -4.56 -1.37 -0.32
N THR A 132 -3.26 -1.43 -0.54
CA THR A 132 -2.64 -2.24 -1.59
C THR A 132 -1.63 -3.18 -0.98
N VAL A 133 -1.78 -4.48 -1.22
CA VAL A 133 -0.82 -5.51 -0.84
C VAL A 133 -0.32 -6.19 -2.11
N VAL A 134 0.99 -6.22 -2.30
CA VAL A 134 1.64 -6.91 -3.42
C VAL A 134 2.35 -8.15 -2.89
N ILE A 135 1.94 -9.32 -3.37
CA ILE A 135 2.59 -10.58 -3.06
C ILE A 135 3.45 -10.98 -4.26
N GLY A 136 4.76 -11.00 -4.03
CA GLY A 136 5.74 -11.50 -4.99
C GLY A 136 5.91 -13.01 -4.88
N THR A 137 6.42 -13.59 -5.96
CA THR A 137 6.88 -14.97 -6.08
C THR A 137 8.19 -14.94 -6.88
N VAL A 138 8.84 -16.09 -7.05
CA VAL A 138 10.04 -16.21 -7.89
C VAL A 138 9.66 -16.13 -9.37
N LYS A 139 10.54 -15.62 -10.23
CA LYS A 139 10.27 -15.49 -11.67
C LYS A 139 9.83 -16.81 -12.32
N PRO A 140 10.34 -18.00 -11.92
CA PRO A 140 9.92 -19.25 -12.54
C PRO A 140 8.48 -19.70 -12.25
N ASP A 141 7.74 -19.04 -11.37
CA ASP A 141 6.29 -19.19 -11.17
C ASP A 141 5.57 -18.43 -12.30
N LEU A 142 5.39 -19.12 -13.42
CA LEU A 142 4.93 -18.57 -14.69
C LEU A 142 3.40 -18.54 -14.80
N ASP A 143 2.68 -19.38 -14.04
CA ASP A 143 1.22 -19.33 -13.99
C ASP A 143 0.64 -18.55 -12.79
N MET A 144 1.51 -18.08 -11.90
CA MET A 144 1.25 -17.17 -10.78
C MET A 144 0.37 -17.77 -9.68
N ASP A 145 0.47 -19.07 -9.44
CA ASP A 145 -0.28 -19.74 -8.39
C ASP A 145 0.47 -19.86 -7.04
N GLY A 146 1.76 -19.52 -7.04
CA GLY A 146 2.61 -19.40 -5.86
C GLY A 146 3.68 -20.47 -5.76
N ASP A 147 3.69 -21.48 -6.62
CA ASP A 147 4.74 -22.49 -6.65
C ASP A 147 5.46 -22.57 -8.00
N VAL A 148 6.47 -23.44 -8.07
CA VAL A 148 7.16 -23.74 -9.33
C VAL A 148 7.05 -25.23 -9.54
N ASP A 149 6.25 -25.64 -10.52
CA ASP A 149 5.90 -27.04 -10.74
C ASP A 149 5.78 -27.45 -12.23
N GLU A 150 5.09 -28.57 -12.51
CA GLU A 150 4.87 -29.05 -13.86
C GLU A 150 4.02 -28.13 -14.75
N ALA A 151 3.12 -27.33 -14.18
CA ALA A 151 2.32 -26.33 -14.89
C ALA A 151 3.22 -25.19 -15.40
N ASP A 152 4.12 -24.68 -14.57
CA ASP A 152 5.11 -23.68 -14.96
C ASP A 152 6.08 -24.21 -15.98
N PHE A 153 6.56 -25.45 -15.79
CA PHE A 153 7.39 -26.10 -16.79
C PHE A 153 6.65 -26.21 -18.12
N GLY A 154 5.34 -26.41 -18.04
CA GLY A 154 4.40 -26.40 -19.16
C GLY A 154 4.37 -25.11 -19.96
N LEU A 155 4.54 -23.96 -19.30
CA LEU A 155 4.65 -22.64 -19.90
C LEU A 155 6.08 -22.37 -20.38
N PHE A 156 7.07 -22.67 -19.55
CA PHE A 156 8.50 -22.53 -19.84
C PHE A 156 8.90 -23.27 -21.12
N GLN A 157 8.46 -24.52 -21.30
CA GLN A 157 8.77 -25.32 -22.50
C GLN A 157 8.31 -24.68 -23.81
N ARG A 158 7.25 -23.86 -23.78
CA ARG A 158 6.73 -23.19 -24.99
C ARG A 158 7.60 -22.01 -25.39
N CYS A 159 8.37 -21.48 -24.44
CA CYS A 159 9.21 -20.32 -24.63
C CYS A 159 10.66 -20.68 -24.94
N PHE A 160 11.06 -21.94 -24.87
CA PHE A 160 12.38 -22.40 -25.33
C PHE A 160 12.62 -22.09 -26.81
N THR A 161 13.26 -20.95 -27.07
CA THR A 161 13.56 -20.47 -28.42
C THR A 161 14.98 -20.80 -28.86
N GLY A 162 15.90 -21.06 -27.91
CA GLY A 162 17.30 -21.36 -28.15
C GLY A 162 18.10 -20.17 -28.69
N ALA A 163 17.87 -19.76 -29.93
CA ALA A 163 18.61 -18.68 -30.61
C ALA A 163 17.70 -17.54 -31.10
N VAL A 164 16.40 -17.60 -30.85
CA VAL A 164 15.45 -16.54 -31.23
C VAL A 164 15.10 -15.72 -30.01
N GLN A 165 15.17 -14.40 -30.13
CA GLN A 165 14.80 -13.52 -29.04
C GLN A 165 13.33 -13.70 -28.68
N VAL A 166 13.05 -13.79 -27.38
CA VAL A 166 11.68 -13.96 -26.89
C VAL A 166 10.94 -12.62 -26.92
N SER A 167 9.62 -12.69 -27.10
CA SER A 167 8.74 -11.52 -27.09
C SER A 167 7.35 -11.91 -26.60
N GLY A 168 6.55 -10.92 -26.24
CA GLY A 168 5.20 -11.15 -25.70
C GLY A 168 5.26 -11.96 -24.40
N GLY A 169 4.38 -12.94 -24.24
CA GLY A 169 4.29 -13.74 -23.00
C GLY A 169 5.55 -14.54 -22.64
N CYS A 170 6.49 -14.72 -23.58
CA CYS A 170 7.73 -15.43 -23.29
C CYS A 170 8.82 -14.57 -22.65
N THR A 171 8.63 -13.26 -22.52
CA THR A 171 9.58 -12.43 -21.77
C THR A 171 9.58 -12.74 -20.28
N ALA A 172 8.51 -13.36 -19.75
CA ALA A 172 8.46 -13.80 -18.35
C ALA A 172 9.34 -15.03 -18.10
N ALA A 173 9.65 -15.82 -19.13
CA ALA A 173 10.46 -17.04 -19.03
C ALA A 173 11.97 -16.79 -19.20
N ASP A 174 12.37 -15.56 -19.57
CA ASP A 174 13.76 -15.09 -19.65
C ASP A 174 14.18 -14.62 -18.25
N PHE A 175 14.77 -15.54 -17.49
CA PHE A 175 15.03 -15.34 -16.06
C PHE A 175 16.32 -14.59 -15.78
N ASP A 176 17.27 -14.61 -16.73
CA ASP A 176 18.57 -13.94 -16.62
C ASP A 176 18.63 -12.60 -17.37
N GLY A 177 17.61 -12.28 -18.18
CA GLY A 177 17.44 -11.00 -18.86
C GLY A 177 18.27 -10.86 -20.13
N ASP A 178 18.76 -11.97 -20.72
CA ASP A 178 19.57 -11.96 -21.93
C ASP A 178 18.75 -11.93 -23.25
N MET A 179 17.42 -11.93 -23.13
CA MET A 179 16.41 -11.98 -24.18
C MET A 179 16.24 -13.33 -24.87
N PHE A 180 16.83 -14.40 -24.35
CA PHE A 180 16.68 -15.76 -24.87
C PHE A 180 16.23 -16.70 -23.75
N VAL A 181 15.46 -17.74 -24.13
CA VAL A 181 15.10 -18.80 -23.20
C VAL A 181 15.84 -20.07 -23.63
N THR A 182 16.83 -20.45 -22.84
CA THR A 182 17.82 -21.47 -23.18
C THR A 182 18.00 -22.53 -22.08
N HIS A 183 18.61 -23.64 -22.46
CA HIS A 183 18.87 -24.75 -21.52
C HIS A 183 20.07 -24.49 -20.61
N THR A 184 20.91 -23.51 -20.95
CA THR A 184 22.14 -23.18 -20.23
C THR A 184 21.98 -22.00 -19.28
N ALA A 185 21.03 -21.11 -19.54
CA ALA A 185 20.78 -19.91 -18.74
C ALA A 185 19.53 -20.05 -17.87
N ASP A 186 18.36 -20.24 -18.49
CA ASP A 186 17.06 -20.18 -17.79
C ASP A 186 16.67 -21.51 -17.14
N LEU A 187 16.93 -22.64 -17.80
CA LEU A 187 16.57 -23.95 -17.25
C LEU A 187 17.25 -24.25 -15.89
N PRO A 188 18.53 -23.88 -15.66
CA PRO A 188 19.12 -23.96 -14.33
C PRO A 188 18.37 -23.15 -13.27
N VAL A 189 17.92 -21.92 -13.60
CA VAL A 189 17.14 -21.07 -12.70
C VAL A 189 15.79 -21.73 -12.37
N PHE A 190 15.06 -22.17 -13.40
CA PHE A 190 13.80 -22.91 -13.23
C PHE A 190 13.96 -24.10 -12.28
N LYS A 191 14.99 -24.93 -12.51
CA LYS A 191 15.26 -26.12 -11.70
C LYS A 191 15.66 -25.80 -10.26
N ASN A 192 16.28 -24.66 -10.03
CA ASN A 192 16.65 -24.24 -8.68
C ASN A 192 15.39 -23.88 -7.86
N CYS A 193 14.38 -23.34 -8.53
CA CYS A 193 13.10 -22.98 -7.92
C CYS A 193 12.08 -24.11 -7.86
N LEU A 194 12.21 -25.16 -8.69
CA LEU A 194 11.26 -26.28 -8.76
C LEU A 194 11.00 -26.89 -7.37
N SER A 195 9.84 -26.55 -6.81
CA SER A 195 9.40 -26.92 -5.46
C SER A 195 8.29 -27.98 -5.50
N GLY A 196 7.52 -28.02 -6.59
CA GLY A 196 6.40 -28.92 -6.82
C GLY A 196 5.05 -28.36 -6.34
N ALA A 197 3.98 -28.94 -6.86
CA ALA A 197 2.61 -28.47 -6.64
C ALA A 197 2.24 -28.30 -5.16
N GLY A 198 1.72 -27.12 -4.83
CA GLY A 198 1.34 -26.66 -3.51
C GLY A 198 2.50 -26.36 -2.57
N VAL A 199 3.75 -26.28 -3.05
CA VAL A 199 4.94 -26.04 -2.21
C VAL A 199 5.60 -24.73 -2.63
N TYR A 200 5.63 -23.75 -1.72
CA TYR A 200 6.31 -22.50 -2.00
C TYR A 200 7.83 -22.70 -2.23
N PRO A 201 8.41 -22.05 -3.25
CA PRO A 201 9.82 -22.15 -3.56
C PRO A 201 10.67 -21.42 -2.52
N ASP A 202 11.96 -21.72 -2.49
CA ASP A 202 12.92 -20.90 -1.74
C ASP A 202 12.94 -19.50 -2.35
N ARG A 203 12.89 -18.47 -1.51
CA ARG A 203 12.84 -17.06 -1.94
C ARG A 203 14.05 -16.67 -2.80
N ASP A 204 15.21 -17.27 -2.55
CA ASP A 204 16.48 -16.87 -3.19
C ASP A 204 16.86 -17.82 -4.35
N CYS A 205 15.88 -18.47 -4.99
CA CYS A 205 16.14 -19.48 -6.01
C CYS A 205 16.37 -18.93 -7.44
N ASP A 206 16.11 -17.64 -7.72
CA ASP A 206 16.12 -17.03 -9.08
C ASP A 206 16.87 -15.69 -9.25
#